data_AF-L8XYJ1-F1
#
_entry.id   AF-L8XYJ1-F1
#
_cell.length_a   1.000
_cell.length_b   1.000
_cell.length_c   1.000
_cell.angle_alpha   90.00
_cell.angle_beta   90.00
_cell.angle_gamma   90.00
#
_symmetry.space_group_name_H-M   'P 1'
#
loop_
_entity.id
_entity.type
_entity.pdbx_description
1 polymer ?
#
loop_
_entity_poly.entity_id
_entity_poly.type
_entity_poly.pdbx_seq_one_letter_code
_entity_poly.pdbx_strand_id
1 'polypeptide(L)'
;MKGKLPKKSINVTLAFAWIGVISHAWMLSHALTIGSGAINIGAANAFSLTILAMLMIMLPNARKHPDLTIVAMVLAIISLVVSESYHSQLTLSGARPILSLHIILSIIAYAVLMVVGIQAAIIVLRHSYLKNPTGYFFSHLPPLMSMEKWLFQLMAIGAVLLSLSLLTALPFSDLWFDRQFIHRSILSIVSLVLFVTLLALHHFRGLRGKPAAKCALIAFIVLLVGVSGSRMVQELLLNRT
;
A
#
# COMPACT_ATOMS: atom_id res chain seq x y z
N MET A 1 -14.14 34.44 3.43
CA MET A 1 -12.67 34.70 3.43
C MET A 1 -11.91 33.41 3.17
N LYS A 2 -11.07 33.38 2.12
CA LYS A 2 -10.31 32.20 1.66
C LYS A 2 -9.05 32.03 2.53
N GLY A 3 -9.07 31.17 3.53
CA GLY A 3 -7.86 30.80 4.29
C GLY A 3 -7.01 29.80 3.49
N LYS A 4 -6.23 30.26 2.51
CA LYS A 4 -5.15 29.43 1.95
C LYS A 4 -4.08 29.28 3.02
N LEU A 5 -3.70 28.04 3.37
CA LEU A 5 -2.53 27.81 4.21
C LEU A 5 -1.34 28.57 3.61
N PRO A 6 -0.58 29.34 4.40
CA PRO A 6 0.52 30.12 3.88
C PRO A 6 1.54 29.17 3.24
N LYS A 7 1.92 29.43 1.98
CA LYS A 7 2.84 28.57 1.19
C LYS A 7 4.10 28.13 1.97
N LYS A 8 4.55 28.97 2.91
CA LYS A 8 5.68 28.70 3.81
C LYS A 8 5.45 27.50 4.74
N SER A 9 4.25 27.32 5.28
CA SER A 9 3.91 26.19 6.17
C SER A 9 3.97 24.84 5.46
N ILE A 10 3.49 24.77 4.22
CA ILE A 10 3.49 23.54 3.40
C ILE A 10 4.93 23.10 3.07
N ASN A 11 5.82 24.04 2.77
CA ASN A 11 7.22 23.71 2.47
C ASN A 11 7.94 23.16 3.71
N VAL A 12 7.64 23.69 4.90
CA VAL A 12 8.21 23.18 6.16
C VAL A 12 7.72 21.76 6.43
N THR A 13 6.42 21.49 6.30
CA THR A 13 5.87 20.12 6.47
C THR A 13 6.47 19.14 5.47
N LEU A 14 6.66 19.54 4.21
CA LEU A 14 7.29 18.69 3.19
C LEU A 14 8.76 18.41 3.51
N ALA A 15 9.49 19.40 4.03
CA ALA A 15 10.88 19.21 4.46
C ALA A 15 10.97 18.18 5.59
N PHE A 16 10.12 18.29 6.61
CA PHE A 16 10.03 17.30 7.69
C PHE A 16 9.64 15.91 7.18
N ALA A 17 8.71 15.83 6.23
CA ALA A 17 8.32 14.55 5.65
C ALA A 17 9.46 13.89 4.85
N TRP A 18 10.25 14.67 4.09
CA TRP A 18 11.45 14.15 3.42
C TRP A 18 12.52 13.69 4.41
N ILE A 19 12.74 14.43 5.50
CA ILE A 19 13.64 13.99 6.58
C ILE A 19 13.14 12.67 7.16
N GLY A 20 11.84 12.55 7.44
CA GLY A 20 11.24 11.30 7.93
C GLY A 20 11.45 10.13 6.98
N VAL A 21 11.30 10.33 5.66
CA VAL A 21 11.59 9.29 4.65
C VAL A 21 13.07 8.87 4.68
N ILE A 22 13.99 9.83 4.78
CA ILE A 22 15.43 9.55 4.86
C ILE A 22 15.76 8.78 6.15
N SER A 23 15.20 9.19 7.28
CA SER A 23 15.37 8.49 8.56
C SER A 23 14.78 7.08 8.53
N HIS A 24 13.60 6.90 7.92
CA HIS A 24 12.98 5.59 7.75
C HIS A 24 13.83 4.68 6.86
N ALA A 25 14.30 5.20 5.72
CA ALA A 25 15.22 4.47 4.84
C ALA A 25 16.53 4.09 5.54
N TRP A 26 17.07 4.98 6.37
CA TRP A 26 18.27 4.74 7.16
C TRP A 26 18.06 3.64 8.21
N MET A 27 16.99 3.71 9.01
CA MET A 27 16.70 2.66 10.00
C MET A 27 16.47 1.31 9.32
N LEU A 28 15.76 1.32 8.19
CA LEU A 28 15.46 0.12 7.44
C LEU A 28 16.71 -0.50 6.80
N SER A 29 17.67 0.31 6.32
CA SER A 29 18.92 -0.24 5.77
C SER A 29 19.69 -1.04 6.83
N HIS A 30 19.71 -0.58 8.08
CA HIS A 30 20.32 -1.30 9.19
C HIS A 30 19.54 -2.56 9.56
N ALA A 31 18.21 -2.51 9.54
CA ALA A 31 17.35 -3.67 9.81
C ALA A 31 17.41 -4.74 8.71
N LEU A 32 17.75 -4.35 7.48
CA LEU A 32 17.91 -5.26 6.33
C LEU A 32 19.28 -5.95 6.34
N THR A 33 20.34 -5.29 6.78
CA THR A 33 21.71 -5.86 6.77
C THR A 33 21.96 -6.74 7.98
N ILE A 34 22.13 -8.04 7.77
CA ILE A 34 22.68 -8.95 8.79
C ILE A 34 24.20 -8.96 8.62
N GLY A 35 24.95 -9.04 9.72
CA GLY A 35 26.43 -8.95 9.76
C GLY A 35 27.21 -9.93 8.86
N SER A 36 26.55 -10.87 8.19
CA SER A 36 27.12 -11.80 7.20
C SER A 36 26.95 -11.34 5.73
N GLY A 37 26.39 -10.16 5.46
CA GLY A 37 26.07 -9.69 4.10
C GLY A 37 24.76 -10.24 3.52
N ALA A 38 24.01 -11.04 4.29
CA ALA A 38 22.67 -11.50 3.94
C ALA A 38 21.62 -10.40 4.19
N ILE A 39 20.59 -10.34 3.35
CA ILE A 39 19.48 -9.39 3.47
C ILE A 39 18.32 -10.04 4.21
N ASN A 40 17.83 -9.41 5.28
CA ASN A 40 16.65 -9.85 6.02
C ASN A 40 15.36 -9.26 5.42
N ILE A 41 14.62 -10.05 4.64
CA ILE A 41 13.28 -9.68 4.14
C ILE A 41 12.20 -10.43 4.91
N GLY A 42 12.25 -10.32 6.25
CA GLY A 42 11.14 -10.67 7.13
C GLY A 42 9.87 -9.88 6.80
N ALA A 43 8.70 -10.33 7.27
CA ALA A 43 7.44 -9.64 6.97
C ALA A 43 7.39 -8.22 7.52
N ALA A 44 7.98 -7.97 8.69
CA ALA A 44 8.03 -6.63 9.28
C ALA A 44 8.88 -5.68 8.41
N ASN A 45 10.06 -6.13 7.97
CA ASN A 45 10.93 -5.39 7.04
C ASN A 45 10.27 -5.21 5.67
N ALA A 46 9.58 -6.23 5.15
CA ALA A 46 8.84 -6.13 3.89
C ALA A 46 7.68 -5.12 3.98
N PHE A 47 6.95 -5.10 5.10
CA PHE A 47 5.91 -4.12 5.36
C PHE A 47 6.48 -2.70 5.44
N SER A 48 7.59 -2.53 6.17
CA SER A 48 8.33 -1.27 6.25
C SER A 48 8.82 -0.78 4.86
N LEU A 49 9.34 -1.69 4.02
CA LEU A 49 9.71 -1.42 2.62
C LEU A 49 8.50 -0.98 1.78
N THR A 50 7.35 -1.65 1.92
CA THR A 50 6.13 -1.25 1.17
C THR A 50 5.66 0.14 1.55
N ILE A 51 5.76 0.51 2.83
CA ILE A 51 5.36 1.83 3.30
C ILE A 51 6.36 2.90 2.85
N LEU A 52 7.66 2.60 2.87
CA LEU A 52 8.68 3.48 2.31
C LEU A 52 8.44 3.73 0.81
N ALA A 53 8.18 2.67 0.04
CA ALA A 53 7.85 2.78 -1.39
C ALA A 53 6.56 3.59 -1.62
N MET A 54 5.55 3.42 -0.78
CA MET A 54 4.33 4.21 -0.81
C MET A 54 4.61 5.70 -0.55
N LEU A 55 5.44 6.05 0.44
CA LEU A 55 5.82 7.44 0.71
C LEU A 55 6.56 8.05 -0.49
N MET A 56 7.43 7.30 -1.15
CA MET A 56 8.14 7.76 -2.35
C MET A 56 7.19 8.09 -3.51
N ILE A 57 6.08 7.36 -3.65
CA ILE A 57 5.04 7.66 -4.64
C ILE A 57 4.23 8.90 -4.25
N MET A 58 3.97 9.09 -2.96
CA MET A 58 3.02 10.09 -2.48
C MET A 58 3.63 11.46 -2.22
N LEU A 59 4.85 11.52 -1.69
CA LEU A 59 5.47 12.76 -1.26
C LEU A 59 5.66 13.79 -2.38
N PRO A 60 6.02 13.40 -3.63
CA PRO A 60 6.01 14.31 -4.78
C PRO A 60 4.61 14.88 -5.11
N ASN A 61 3.56 14.13 -4.76
CA ASN A 61 2.16 14.46 -5.02
C ASN A 61 1.45 15.11 -3.82
N ALA A 62 2.16 15.34 -2.71
CA ALA A 62 1.57 15.74 -1.43
C ALA A 62 0.81 17.07 -1.48
N ARG A 63 1.21 18.01 -2.36
CA ARG A 63 0.50 19.28 -2.56
C ARG A 63 -0.88 19.10 -3.21
N LYS A 64 -1.04 18.07 -4.05
CA LYS A 64 -2.30 17.77 -4.75
C LYS A 64 -3.23 16.92 -3.87
N HIS A 65 -2.64 16.07 -3.01
CA HIS A 65 -3.36 15.13 -2.16
C HIS A 65 -2.84 15.17 -0.71
N PRO A 66 -3.05 16.28 0.03
CA PRO A 66 -2.53 16.45 1.38
C PRO A 66 -3.13 15.45 2.37
N ASP A 67 -4.43 15.13 2.22
CA ASP A 67 -5.14 14.19 3.10
C ASP A 67 -4.52 12.80 3.06
N LEU A 68 -4.13 12.36 1.86
CA LEU A 68 -3.49 11.08 1.65
C LEU A 68 -2.11 11.05 2.30
N THR A 69 -1.35 12.15 2.16
CA THR A 69 0.02 12.28 2.70
C THR A 69 0.03 12.19 4.22
N ILE A 70 -0.97 12.77 4.89
CA ILE A 70 -1.10 12.67 6.35
C ILE A 70 -1.31 11.21 6.78
N VAL A 71 -2.23 10.50 6.12
CA VAL A 71 -2.47 9.07 6.41
C VAL A 71 -1.21 8.23 6.16
N ALA A 72 -0.51 8.49 5.07
CA ALA A 72 0.75 7.80 4.75
C ALA A 72 1.83 8.01 5.82
N MET A 73 1.95 9.23 6.35
CA MET A 73 2.91 9.55 7.41
C MET A 73 2.57 8.85 8.73
N VAL A 74 1.29 8.74 9.08
CA VAL A 74 0.86 7.97 10.25
C VAL A 74 1.19 6.48 10.09
N LEU A 75 0.93 5.92 8.91
CA LEU A 75 1.29 4.53 8.61
C LEU A 75 2.81 4.29 8.67
N ALA A 76 3.63 5.28 8.26
CA ALA A 76 5.08 5.23 8.40
C ALA A 76 5.54 5.06 9.85
N ILE A 77 4.98 5.86 10.76
CA ILE A 77 5.29 5.76 12.19
C ILE A 77 4.90 4.38 12.73
N ILE A 78 3.70 3.90 12.40
CA ILE A 78 3.23 2.56 12.82
C ILE A 78 4.17 1.47 12.28
N SER A 79 4.64 1.60 11.04
CA SER A 79 5.53 0.61 10.42
C SER A 79 6.87 0.48 11.12
N LEU A 80 7.42 1.59 11.62
CA LEU A 80 8.67 1.59 12.38
C LEU A 80 8.50 0.86 13.70
N VAL A 81 7.43 1.15 14.43
CA VAL A 81 7.11 0.47 15.70
C VAL A 81 6.93 -1.03 15.49
N VAL A 82 6.23 -1.45 14.44
CA VAL A 82 6.05 -2.86 14.10
C VAL A 82 7.37 -3.52 13.70
N SER A 83 8.20 -2.84 12.91
CA SER A 83 9.51 -3.33 12.47
C SER A 83 10.46 -3.57 13.63
N GLU A 84 10.41 -2.73 14.66
CA GLU A 84 11.23 -2.86 15.87
C GLU A 84 10.68 -3.91 16.84
N SER A 85 9.36 -4.04 16.92
CA SER A 85 8.72 -5.00 17.83
C SER A 85 8.79 -6.45 17.34
N TYR A 86 8.80 -6.69 16.02
CA TYR A 86 8.73 -8.03 15.43
C TYR A 86 9.98 -8.38 14.62
N HIS A 87 10.85 -9.19 15.24
CA HIS A 87 12.08 -9.67 14.62
C HIS A 87 11.86 -10.99 13.88
N SER A 88 11.19 -10.96 12.73
CA SER A 88 11.14 -12.14 11.85
C SER A 88 12.38 -12.15 10.94
N GLN A 89 13.17 -13.21 10.97
CA GLN A 89 14.35 -13.35 10.12
C GLN A 89 14.03 -14.24 8.90
N LEU A 90 14.02 -13.64 7.71
CA LEU A 90 14.03 -14.35 6.43
C LEU A 90 15.26 -13.90 5.67
N THR A 91 16.29 -14.74 5.70
CA THR A 91 17.58 -14.43 5.10
C THR A 91 17.57 -14.80 3.63
N LEU A 92 17.76 -13.81 2.76
CA LEU A 92 18.07 -14.03 1.36
C LEU A 92 19.59 -14.09 1.22
N SER A 93 20.12 -15.31 1.19
CA SER A 93 21.50 -15.58 0.81
C SER A 93 21.49 -16.32 -0.52
N GLY A 94 22.17 -15.81 -1.55
CA GLY A 94 22.22 -16.43 -2.88
C GLY A 94 20.88 -16.47 -3.63
N ALA A 95 20.02 -15.47 -3.45
CA ALA A 95 18.69 -15.43 -4.07
C ALA A 95 18.78 -15.49 -5.60
N ARG A 96 17.98 -16.39 -6.22
CA ARG A 96 17.86 -16.48 -7.67
C ARG A 96 17.40 -15.10 -8.22
N PRO A 97 17.95 -14.60 -9.34
CA PRO A 97 17.58 -13.29 -9.89
C PRO A 97 16.07 -13.09 -10.08
N ILE A 98 15.36 -14.15 -10.49
CA ILE A 98 13.91 -14.15 -10.67
C ILE A 98 13.13 -13.99 -9.35
N LEU A 99 13.66 -14.48 -8.23
CA LEU A 99 13.04 -14.32 -6.90
C LEU A 99 13.17 -12.87 -6.43
N SER A 100 14.35 -12.28 -6.61
CA SER A 100 14.59 -10.86 -6.29
C SER A 100 13.66 -9.95 -7.10
N LEU A 101 13.49 -10.24 -8.39
CA LEU A 101 12.55 -9.52 -9.25
C LEU A 101 11.12 -9.65 -8.74
N HIS A 102 10.65 -10.87 -8.44
CA HIS A 102 9.33 -11.10 -7.86
C HIS A 102 9.11 -10.28 -6.57
N ILE A 103 10.08 -10.27 -5.65
CA ILE A 103 9.99 -9.52 -4.39
C ILE A 103 9.87 -8.02 -4.63
N ILE A 104 10.75 -7.44 -5.47
CA ILE A 104 10.74 -6.01 -5.78
C ILE A 104 9.41 -5.62 -6.41
N LEU A 105 8.94 -6.41 -7.37
CA LEU A 105 7.71 -6.16 -8.08
C LEU A 105 6.48 -6.25 -7.18
N SER A 106 6.45 -7.23 -6.26
CA SER A 106 5.43 -7.36 -5.23
C SER A 106 5.41 -6.14 -4.29
N ILE A 107 6.57 -5.67 -3.83
CA ILE A 107 6.67 -4.50 -2.95
C ILE A 107 6.11 -3.25 -3.64
N ILE A 108 6.50 -3.02 -4.90
CA ILE A 108 6.02 -1.85 -5.66
C ILE A 108 4.51 -1.98 -5.93
N ALA A 109 4.02 -3.17 -6.31
CA ALA A 109 2.60 -3.41 -6.54
C ALA A 109 1.78 -3.12 -5.27
N TYR A 110 2.21 -3.66 -4.12
CA TYR A 110 1.53 -3.46 -2.84
C TYR A 110 1.58 -2.00 -2.39
N ALA A 111 2.70 -1.31 -2.57
CA ALA A 111 2.80 0.12 -2.29
C ALA A 111 1.77 0.92 -3.10
N VAL A 112 1.70 0.71 -4.42
CA VAL A 112 0.74 1.38 -5.30
C VAL A 112 -0.71 1.06 -4.90
N LEU A 113 -1.02 -0.22 -4.65
CA LEU A 113 -2.37 -0.64 -4.28
C LEU A 113 -2.78 -0.18 -2.88
N MET A 114 -1.82 0.03 -1.96
CA MET A 114 -2.06 0.66 -0.66
C MET A 114 -2.51 2.11 -0.82
N VAL A 115 -1.88 2.86 -1.72
CA VAL A 115 -2.33 4.22 -2.08
C VAL A 115 -3.76 4.18 -2.64
N VAL A 116 -4.08 3.23 -3.51
CA VAL A 116 -5.43 3.03 -4.07
C VAL A 116 -6.44 2.77 -2.95
N GLY A 117 -6.12 1.86 -2.02
CA GLY A 117 -6.98 1.51 -0.90
C GLY A 117 -7.31 2.70 0.01
N ILE A 118 -6.29 3.48 0.38
CA ILE A 118 -6.49 4.67 1.23
C ILE A 118 -7.28 5.74 0.47
N GLN A 119 -6.98 5.97 -0.81
CA GLN A 119 -7.72 6.92 -1.64
C GLN A 119 -9.19 6.52 -1.76
N ALA A 120 -9.47 5.23 -1.96
CA ALA A 120 -10.82 4.69 -1.98
C ALA A 120 -11.54 4.90 -0.65
N ALA A 121 -10.88 4.64 0.48
CA ALA A 121 -11.44 4.89 1.82
C ALA A 121 -11.80 6.37 2.03
N ILE A 122 -10.90 7.29 1.65
CA ILE A 122 -11.14 8.73 1.75
C ILE A 122 -12.36 9.14 0.89
N ILE A 123 -12.48 8.63 -0.33
CA ILE A 123 -13.63 8.93 -1.21
C ILE A 123 -14.94 8.42 -0.59
N VAL A 124 -14.95 7.21 -0.05
CA VAL A 124 -16.12 6.62 0.61
C VAL A 124 -16.55 7.43 1.83
N LEU A 125 -15.59 7.83 2.66
CA LEU A 125 -15.82 8.66 3.85
C LEU A 125 -16.40 10.03 3.46
N ARG A 126 -15.77 10.74 2.52
CA ARG A 126 -16.23 12.07 2.07
C ARG A 126 -17.64 12.06 1.51
N HIS A 127 -17.99 11.04 0.73
CA HIS A 127 -19.33 10.94 0.17
C HIS A 127 -20.40 10.72 1.26
N SER A 128 -20.03 10.26 2.46
CA SER A 128 -20.94 10.20 3.61
C SER A 128 -21.17 11.59 4.24
N TYR A 129 -20.15 12.44 4.27
CA TYR A 129 -20.23 13.80 4.85
C TYR A 129 -20.92 14.83 3.94
N LEU A 130 -20.96 14.63 2.62
CA LEU A 130 -21.72 15.52 1.72
C LEU A 130 -23.24 15.46 1.92
N LYS A 131 -23.78 14.41 2.57
CA LYS A 131 -25.22 14.29 2.84
C LYS A 131 -25.68 15.07 4.08
N ASN A 132 -24.76 15.48 4.97
CA ASN A 132 -25.04 16.26 6.18
C ASN A 132 -24.05 17.45 6.25
N PRO A 133 -24.39 18.62 5.69
CA PRO A 133 -23.51 19.79 5.67
C PRO A 133 -23.48 20.49 7.04
N THR A 134 -22.90 19.88 8.06
CA THR A 134 -22.75 20.50 9.40
C THR A 134 -21.31 20.84 9.79
N GLY A 135 -20.33 20.70 8.89
CA GLY A 135 -18.92 20.94 9.22
C GLY A 135 -18.20 21.90 8.27
N TYR A 136 -17.85 23.10 8.78
CA TYR A 136 -16.99 24.10 8.12
C TYR A 136 -15.59 23.58 7.72
N PHE A 137 -15.20 22.38 8.15
CA PHE A 137 -13.87 21.80 7.94
C PHE A 137 -13.59 21.28 6.51
N PHE A 138 -14.61 21.10 5.66
CA PHE A 138 -14.45 20.41 4.36
C PHE A 138 -14.48 21.31 3.11
N SER A 139 -14.34 22.63 3.25
CA SER A 139 -14.39 23.56 2.09
C SER A 139 -13.12 23.60 1.22
N HIS A 140 -12.04 22.91 1.64
CA HIS A 140 -10.70 23.04 1.03
C HIS A 140 -10.24 21.81 0.26
N LEU A 141 -11.08 20.79 0.11
CA LEU A 141 -10.63 19.52 -0.44
C LEU A 141 -10.71 19.49 -1.98
N PRO A 142 -9.75 18.82 -2.65
CA PRO A 142 -9.74 18.72 -4.10
C PRO A 142 -11.06 18.17 -4.65
N PRO A 143 -11.51 18.62 -5.84
CA PRO A 143 -12.76 18.16 -6.45
C PRO A 143 -12.75 16.63 -6.59
N LEU A 144 -13.86 15.96 -6.22
CA LEU A 144 -14.00 14.48 -6.24
C LEU A 144 -13.54 13.86 -7.56
N MET A 145 -13.84 14.53 -8.67
CA MET A 145 -13.53 14.05 -10.01
C MET A 145 -12.02 13.94 -10.29
N SER A 146 -11.18 14.77 -9.63
CA SER A 146 -9.72 14.66 -9.72
C SER A 146 -9.20 13.46 -8.91
N MET A 147 -9.80 13.22 -7.74
CA MET A 147 -9.44 12.09 -6.88
C MET A 147 -9.75 10.73 -7.51
N GLU A 148 -10.88 10.62 -8.20
CA GLU A 148 -11.27 9.41 -8.91
C GLU A 148 -10.34 9.11 -10.09
N LYS A 149 -9.95 10.12 -10.89
CA LYS A 149 -9.00 9.90 -11.99
C LYS A 149 -7.68 9.33 -11.48
N TRP A 150 -7.14 9.91 -10.40
CA TRP A 150 -5.89 9.45 -9.81
C TRP A 150 -6.03 8.05 -9.19
N LEU A 151 -7.17 7.75 -8.56
CA LEU A 151 -7.50 6.39 -8.08
C LEU A 151 -7.43 5.36 -9.22
N PHE A 152 -8.12 5.61 -10.33
CA PHE A 152 -8.17 4.67 -11.46
C PHE A 152 -6.81 4.55 -12.17
N GLN A 153 -6.04 5.63 -12.29
CA GLN A 153 -4.68 5.58 -12.82
C GLN A 153 -3.77 4.70 -11.98
N LEU A 154 -3.75 4.90 -10.67
CA LEU A 154 -2.95 4.06 -9.76
C LEU A 154 -3.45 2.63 -9.73
N MET A 155 -4.76 2.41 -9.79
CA MET A 155 -5.34 1.06 -9.83
C MET A 155 -4.93 0.31 -11.09
N ALA A 156 -4.87 0.98 -12.24
CA ALA A 156 -4.35 0.39 -13.48
C ALA A 156 -2.89 -0.05 -13.33
N ILE A 157 -2.04 0.87 -12.83
CA ILE A 157 -0.61 0.61 -12.61
C ILE A 157 -0.42 -0.55 -11.62
N GLY A 158 -1.14 -0.50 -10.49
CA GLY A 158 -1.08 -1.53 -9.46
C GLY A 158 -1.55 -2.90 -9.95
N ALA A 159 -2.62 -2.96 -10.74
CA ALA A 159 -3.11 -4.22 -11.33
C ALA A 159 -2.10 -4.83 -12.31
N VAL A 160 -1.44 -3.99 -13.14
CA VAL A 160 -0.39 -4.46 -14.06
C VAL A 160 0.82 -4.99 -13.26
N LEU A 161 1.30 -4.23 -12.26
CA LEU A 161 2.41 -4.66 -11.41
C LEU A 161 2.09 -5.95 -10.65
N LEU A 162 0.87 -6.07 -10.11
CA LEU A 162 0.42 -7.28 -9.42
C LEU A 162 0.36 -8.48 -10.37
N SER A 163 -0.09 -8.28 -11.60
CA SER A 163 -0.10 -9.32 -12.63
C SER A 163 1.31 -9.80 -12.97
N LEU A 164 2.25 -8.87 -13.18
CA LEU A 164 3.65 -9.22 -13.44
C LEU A 164 4.29 -9.92 -12.23
N SER A 165 3.95 -9.51 -11.00
CA SER A 165 4.39 -10.18 -9.77
C SER A 165 3.86 -11.62 -9.73
N LEU A 166 2.59 -11.85 -10.03
CA LEU A 166 2.01 -13.20 -10.08
C LEU A 166 2.64 -14.06 -11.19
N LEU A 167 2.93 -13.49 -12.35
CA LEU A 167 3.62 -14.18 -13.44
C LEU A 167 5.03 -14.63 -13.04
N THR A 168 5.77 -13.75 -12.36
CA THR A 168 7.11 -14.07 -11.85
C THR A 168 7.09 -15.03 -10.67
N ALA A 169 5.93 -15.22 -10.03
CA ALA A 169 5.72 -16.22 -8.98
C ALA A 169 5.50 -17.66 -9.52
N LEU A 170 5.07 -17.81 -10.78
CA LEU A 170 4.73 -19.10 -11.38
C LEU A 170 5.88 -20.13 -11.35
N PRO A 171 7.15 -19.77 -11.62
CA PRO A 171 8.27 -20.73 -11.56
C PRO A 171 8.57 -21.25 -10.16
N PHE A 172 7.99 -20.65 -9.12
CA PHE A 172 8.13 -21.10 -7.73
C PHE A 172 6.98 -22.04 -7.32
N SER A 173 6.31 -22.68 -8.29
CA SER A 173 5.16 -23.60 -8.15
C SER A 173 5.34 -24.69 -7.09
N ASP A 174 6.59 -25.11 -6.83
CA ASP A 174 6.89 -26.17 -5.86
C ASP A 174 6.53 -25.77 -4.43
N LEU A 175 6.54 -24.47 -4.11
CA LEU A 175 6.08 -23.92 -2.83
C LEU A 175 4.55 -23.77 -2.76
N TRP A 176 3.83 -23.91 -3.88
CA TRP A 176 2.39 -23.64 -3.93
C TRP A 176 1.56 -24.76 -3.34
N PHE A 177 2.13 -25.95 -3.11
CA PHE A 177 1.41 -27.06 -2.48
C PHE A 177 1.39 -27.00 -0.95
N ASP A 178 2.09 -26.04 -0.35
CA ASP A 178 1.92 -25.73 1.07
C ASP A 178 0.59 -24.99 1.28
N ARG A 179 -0.27 -25.50 2.18
CA ARG A 179 -1.63 -24.98 2.44
C ARG A 179 -1.63 -23.47 2.68
N GLN A 180 -0.56 -22.94 3.29
CA GLN A 180 -0.46 -21.52 3.62
C GLN A 180 -0.13 -20.64 2.41
N PHE A 181 0.66 -21.15 1.47
CA PHE A 181 0.96 -20.45 0.22
C PHE A 181 -0.26 -20.40 -0.70
N ILE A 182 -1.08 -21.45 -0.71
CA ILE A 182 -2.33 -21.50 -1.49
C ILE A 182 -3.27 -20.35 -1.12
N HIS A 183 -3.52 -20.15 0.18
CA HIS A 183 -4.43 -19.10 0.63
C HIS A 183 -3.94 -17.69 0.26
N ARG A 184 -2.63 -17.42 0.40
CA ARG A 184 -2.02 -16.13 0.00
C ARG A 184 -2.18 -15.89 -1.51
N SER A 185 -1.85 -16.88 -2.32
CA SER A 185 -1.89 -16.79 -3.78
C SER A 185 -3.30 -16.65 -4.32
N ILE A 186 -4.26 -17.44 -3.82
CA ILE A 186 -5.67 -17.34 -4.24
C ILE A 186 -6.24 -15.97 -3.89
N LEU A 187 -6.02 -15.46 -2.67
CA LEU A 187 -6.54 -14.14 -2.28
C LEU A 187 -5.93 -13.01 -3.13
N SER A 188 -4.66 -13.11 -3.49
CA SER A 188 -4.00 -12.17 -4.40
C SER A 188 -4.61 -12.22 -5.82
N ILE A 189 -4.87 -13.41 -6.36
CA ILE A 189 -5.53 -13.60 -7.65
C ILE A 189 -6.96 -13.06 -7.62
N VAL A 190 -7.73 -13.34 -6.56
CA VAL A 190 -9.09 -12.82 -6.39
C VAL A 190 -9.07 -11.29 -6.35
N SER A 191 -8.15 -10.69 -5.60
CA SER A 191 -7.99 -9.23 -5.57
C SER A 191 -7.63 -8.67 -6.95
N LEU A 192 -6.73 -9.31 -7.69
CA LEU A 192 -6.39 -8.91 -9.06
C LEU A 192 -7.62 -8.94 -9.97
N VAL A 193 -8.40 -10.02 -9.94
CA VAL A 193 -9.64 -10.16 -10.72
C VAL A 193 -10.62 -9.05 -10.36
N LEU A 194 -10.77 -8.72 -9.08
CA LEU A 194 -11.63 -7.62 -8.64
C LEU A 194 -11.15 -6.26 -9.18
N PHE A 195 -9.85 -5.98 -9.12
CA PHE A 195 -9.29 -4.74 -9.68
C PHE A 195 -9.49 -4.66 -11.19
N VAL A 196 -9.16 -5.71 -11.94
CA VAL A 196 -9.33 -5.76 -13.40
C VAL A 196 -10.80 -5.63 -13.79
N THR A 197 -11.70 -6.33 -13.09
CA THR A 197 -13.15 -6.23 -13.33
C THR A 197 -13.66 -4.82 -13.06
N LEU A 198 -13.17 -4.17 -12.00
CA LEU A 198 -13.54 -2.80 -11.68
C LEU A 198 -13.03 -1.80 -12.73
N LEU A 199 -11.80 -1.99 -13.24
CA LEU A 199 -11.26 -1.22 -14.36
C LEU A 199 -12.12 -1.38 -15.62
N ALA A 200 -12.47 -2.62 -15.98
CA ALA A 200 -13.33 -2.91 -17.11
C ALA A 200 -14.72 -2.27 -16.93
N LEU A 201 -15.33 -2.43 -15.75
CA LEU A 201 -16.63 -1.86 -15.43
C LEU A 201 -16.62 -0.32 -15.47
N HIS A 202 -15.53 0.31 -15.04
CA HIS A 202 -15.34 1.75 -15.18
C HIS A 202 -15.26 2.18 -16.64
N HIS A 203 -14.49 1.46 -17.47
CA HIS A 203 -14.32 1.77 -18.87
C HIS A 203 -15.62 1.59 -19.68
N PHE A 204 -16.32 0.46 -19.49
CA PHE A 204 -17.51 0.12 -20.27
C PHE A 204 -18.81 0.72 -19.74
N ARG A 205 -19.01 0.74 -18.41
CA ARG A 205 -20.27 1.21 -17.80
C ARG A 205 -20.15 2.59 -17.16
N GLY A 206 -18.98 3.23 -17.22
CA GLY A 206 -18.78 4.55 -16.65
C GLY A 206 -18.98 4.61 -15.13
N LEU A 207 -18.73 3.51 -14.41
CA LEU A 207 -18.93 3.44 -12.96
C LEU A 207 -18.09 4.51 -12.26
N ARG A 208 -18.73 5.44 -11.55
CA ARG A 208 -18.08 6.60 -10.92
C ARG A 208 -18.54 6.78 -9.47
N GLY A 209 -17.83 7.60 -8.71
CA GLY A 209 -18.26 7.97 -7.35
C GLY A 209 -18.06 6.88 -6.29
N LYS A 210 -18.92 6.95 -5.27
CA LYS A 210 -18.92 6.03 -4.11
C LYS A 210 -19.01 4.54 -4.46
N PRO A 211 -19.81 4.06 -5.43
CA PRO A 211 -19.87 2.62 -5.72
C PRO A 211 -18.52 2.10 -6.24
N ALA A 212 -17.85 2.83 -7.14
CA ALA A 212 -16.53 2.46 -7.63
C ALA A 212 -15.49 2.43 -6.50
N ALA A 213 -15.47 3.45 -5.64
CA ALA A 213 -14.56 3.52 -4.51
C ALA A 213 -14.81 2.39 -3.49
N LYS A 214 -16.07 2.02 -3.23
CA LYS A 214 -16.38 0.86 -2.36
C LYS A 214 -15.85 -0.45 -2.93
N CYS A 215 -16.05 -0.70 -4.23
CA CYS A 215 -15.51 -1.90 -4.87
C CYS A 215 -13.97 -1.94 -4.82
N ALA A 216 -13.31 -0.80 -5.07
CA ALA A 216 -11.85 -0.70 -4.96
C ALA A 216 -11.38 -0.98 -3.52
N LEU A 217 -12.09 -0.47 -2.53
CA LEU A 217 -11.80 -0.71 -1.12
C LEU A 217 -11.97 -2.20 -0.75
N ILE A 218 -13.03 -2.86 -1.24
CA ILE A 218 -13.24 -4.30 -1.04
C ILE A 218 -12.09 -5.09 -1.67
N ALA A 219 -11.71 -4.78 -2.92
CA ALA A 219 -10.60 -5.46 -3.60
C ALA A 219 -9.26 -5.29 -2.85
N PHE A 220 -9.04 -4.12 -2.27
CA PHE A 220 -7.88 -3.83 -1.43
C PHE A 220 -7.93 -4.57 -0.08
N ILE A 221 -9.08 -4.66 0.58
CA ILE A 221 -9.23 -5.43 1.82
C ILE A 221 -8.95 -6.91 1.57
N VAL A 222 -9.45 -7.47 0.47
CA VAL A 222 -9.13 -8.86 0.07
C VAL A 222 -7.62 -9.05 -0.12
N LEU A 223 -6.94 -8.08 -0.76
CA LEU A 223 -5.49 -8.10 -0.91
C LEU A 223 -4.77 -8.09 0.44
N LEU A 224 -5.16 -7.17 1.35
CA LEU A 224 -4.58 -7.05 2.68
C LEU A 224 -4.73 -8.34 3.48
N VAL A 225 -5.91 -8.98 3.43
CA VAL A 225 -6.12 -10.28 4.08
C VAL A 225 -5.23 -11.35 3.46
N GLY A 226 -5.02 -11.33 2.14
CA GLY A 226 -4.09 -12.23 1.46
C GLY A 226 -2.65 -12.08 1.93
N VAL A 227 -2.19 -10.84 2.11
CA VAL A 227 -0.81 -10.53 2.53
C VAL A 227 -0.59 -10.81 4.02
N SER A 228 -1.50 -10.35 4.89
CA SER A 228 -1.34 -10.40 6.35
C SER A 228 -1.89 -11.68 6.98
N GLY A 229 -3.02 -12.19 6.49
CA GLY A 229 -3.88 -13.16 7.20
C GLY A 229 -3.20 -14.49 7.50
N SER A 230 -2.27 -14.93 6.66
CA SER A 230 -1.59 -16.22 6.81
C SER A 230 -0.40 -16.20 7.78
N ARG A 231 0.12 -15.02 8.18
CA ARG A 231 1.03 -14.92 9.33
C ARG A 231 0.28 -14.67 10.63
N MET A 232 -0.77 -13.84 10.59
CA MET A 232 -1.59 -13.55 11.76
C MET A 232 -2.29 -14.82 12.29
N VAL A 233 -2.75 -15.69 11.38
CA VAL A 233 -3.28 -17.01 11.73
C VAL A 233 -2.18 -17.94 12.28
N GLN A 234 -0.93 -17.84 11.81
CA GLN A 234 0.19 -18.59 12.40
C GLN A 234 0.51 -18.10 13.81
N GLU A 235 0.61 -16.80 14.06
CA GLU A 235 0.92 -16.26 15.40
C GLU A 235 -0.22 -16.50 16.41
N LEU A 236 -1.48 -16.53 15.94
CA LEU A 236 -2.65 -16.79 16.79
C LEU A 236 -2.91 -18.30 17.03
N LEU A 237 -2.58 -19.18 16.07
CA LEU A 237 -2.74 -20.63 16.24
C LEU A 237 -1.49 -21.31 16.81
N LEU A 238 -0.28 -20.83 16.47
CA LEU A 238 0.96 -21.22 17.13
C LEU A 238 1.22 -20.23 18.25
N ASN A 239 0.67 -20.52 19.42
CA ASN A 239 1.01 -19.91 20.69
C ASN A 239 2.50 -20.16 21.03
N ARG A 240 3.41 -19.44 20.35
CA ARG A 240 4.86 -19.44 20.59
C ARG A 240 5.31 -17.99 20.58
N THR A 241 5.26 -17.40 21.76
CA THR A 241 6.15 -16.31 22.21
C THR A 241 7.61 -16.61 21.87
#